data_AF-A0A964U6V6-F1
#
_entry.id   AF-A0A964U6V6-F1
#
_cell.length_a   1.000
_cell.length_b   1.000
_cell.length_c   1.000
_cell.angle_alpha   90.00
_cell.angle_beta   90.00
_cell.angle_gamma   90.00
#
_symmetry.space_group_name_H-M   'P 1'
#
loop_
_entity.id
_entity.type
_entity.pdbx_description
1 polymer ?
#
loop_
_entity_poly.entity_id
_entity_poly.type
_entity_poly.pdbx_seq_one_letter_code
_entity_poly.pdbx_strand_id
1 'polypeptide(L)'
;MKSTLTLVVLAALTLGMTGCIAQKQHDDLRTLHRKAQERIVELEGLLADKEAEIAALRGASSGADANLAARLAEAEAEAQRLREELRALAAGPGDLTPELVSALQRLADQYPGLMTFDPDRKAIQLQSDLTFDLGSTKVKAGAAESLAKLASVLNTADAAPFEVKVVGHTDNVPVTNPANKQKFEDNWGLSAFRAKSVMEVLRRNGVGERRMSIVGYGEH
;
A
#
# COMPACT_ATOMS: atom_id res chain seq x y z
N MET A 1 29.52 -114.28 21.66
CA MET A 1 30.28 -113.01 21.49
C MET A 1 29.84 -112.13 20.31
N LYS A 2 29.15 -112.65 19.27
CA LYS A 2 28.70 -111.80 18.14
C LYS A 2 27.48 -110.90 18.47
N SER A 3 26.52 -111.37 19.26
CA SER A 3 25.27 -110.64 19.58
C SER A 3 25.46 -109.41 20.49
N THR A 4 26.34 -109.49 21.49
CA THR A 4 26.64 -108.37 22.40
C THR A 4 27.37 -107.21 21.72
N LEU A 5 28.19 -107.49 20.72
CA LEU A 5 28.88 -106.45 19.95
C LEU A 5 27.89 -105.67 19.06
N THR A 6 26.89 -106.34 18.49
CA THR A 6 25.88 -105.69 17.64
C THR A 6 24.98 -104.74 18.43
N LEU A 7 24.60 -105.10 19.67
CA LEU A 7 23.72 -104.27 20.50
C LEU A 7 24.40 -102.99 21.01
N VAL A 8 25.70 -103.08 21.34
CA VAL A 8 26.51 -101.92 21.76
C VAL A 8 26.75 -100.97 20.59
N VAL A 9 27.00 -101.49 19.39
CA VAL A 9 27.15 -100.66 18.18
C VAL A 9 25.84 -99.94 17.83
N LEU A 10 24.69 -100.61 17.96
CA LEU A 10 23.38 -100.00 17.67
C LEU A 10 23.02 -98.88 18.67
N ALA A 11 23.30 -99.06 19.97
CA ALA A 11 23.07 -98.06 20.99
C ALA A 11 24.01 -96.84 20.87
N ALA A 12 25.26 -97.05 20.46
CA ALA A 12 26.20 -95.97 20.18
C ALA A 12 25.79 -95.14 18.95
N LEU A 13 25.21 -95.79 17.93
CA LEU A 13 24.68 -95.11 16.75
C LEU A 13 23.44 -94.24 17.05
N THR A 14 22.55 -94.68 17.94
CA THR A 14 21.36 -93.90 18.31
C THR A 14 21.68 -92.70 19.20
N LEU A 15 22.66 -92.82 20.10
CA LEU A 15 23.17 -91.72 20.93
C LEU A 15 23.99 -90.69 20.13
N GLY A 16 24.73 -91.12 19.11
CA GLY A 16 25.45 -90.20 18.21
C GLY A 16 24.52 -89.33 17.36
N MET A 17 23.38 -89.88 16.93
CA MET A 17 22.43 -89.18 16.05
C MET A 17 21.61 -88.10 16.78
N THR A 18 21.26 -88.30 18.06
CA THR A 18 20.52 -87.30 18.87
C THR A 18 21.39 -86.12 19.29
N GLY A 19 22.68 -86.36 19.57
CA GLY A 19 23.66 -85.31 19.87
C GLY A 19 23.91 -84.35 18.71
N CYS A 20 23.91 -84.85 17.47
CA CYS A 20 24.08 -84.00 16.28
C CYS A 20 22.90 -83.05 16.03
N ILE A 21 21.67 -83.46 16.37
CA ILE A 21 20.46 -82.64 16.20
C ILE A 21 20.43 -81.51 17.23
N ALA A 22 20.74 -81.80 18.49
CA ALA A 22 20.80 -80.80 19.56
C ALA A 22 21.94 -79.79 19.35
N GLN A 23 23.11 -80.24 18.88
CA GLN A 23 24.23 -79.37 18.56
C GLN A 23 23.90 -78.42 17.40
N LYS A 24 23.28 -78.93 16.33
CA LYS A 24 22.84 -78.12 15.19
C LYS A 24 21.82 -77.05 15.63
N GLN A 25 20.82 -77.42 16.44
CA GLN A 25 19.84 -76.45 16.96
C GLN A 25 20.47 -75.36 17.83
N HIS A 26 21.47 -75.71 18.63
CA HIS A 26 22.19 -74.74 19.46
C HIS A 26 23.09 -73.80 18.63
N ASP A 27 23.75 -74.31 17.59
CA ASP A 27 24.55 -73.50 16.66
C ASP A 27 23.65 -72.57 15.79
N ASP A 28 22.47 -73.06 15.38
CA ASP A 28 21.46 -72.26 14.69
C ASP A 28 20.92 -71.14 15.59
N LEU A 29 20.62 -71.43 16.86
CA LEU A 29 20.14 -70.44 17.84
C LEU A 29 21.20 -69.37 18.13
N ARG A 30 22.48 -69.75 18.26
CA ARG A 30 23.59 -68.80 18.41
C ARG A 30 23.75 -67.92 17.19
N THR A 31 23.60 -68.49 16.00
CA THR A 31 23.66 -67.74 14.73
C THR A 31 22.50 -66.75 14.64
N LEU A 32 21.29 -67.15 15.03
CA LEU A 32 20.13 -66.27 15.10
C LEU A 32 20.34 -65.14 16.11
N HIS A 33 20.84 -65.46 17.31
CA HIS A 33 21.12 -64.49 18.35
C HIS A 33 22.13 -63.44 17.89
N ARG A 34 23.23 -63.87 17.25
CA ARG A 34 24.22 -62.96 16.65
C ARG A 34 23.58 -62.05 15.60
N LYS A 35 22.78 -62.60 14.68
CA LYS A 35 22.09 -61.80 13.66
C LYS A 35 21.10 -60.79 14.28
N ALA A 36 20.39 -61.20 15.32
CA ALA A 36 19.48 -60.31 16.05
C ALA A 36 20.25 -59.19 16.76
N GLN A 37 21.40 -59.49 17.38
CA GLN A 37 22.27 -58.49 18.00
C GLN A 37 22.87 -57.52 16.96
N GLU A 38 23.33 -58.02 15.81
CA GLU A 38 23.79 -57.18 14.70
C GLU A 38 22.68 -56.22 14.23
N ARG A 39 21.44 -56.70 14.12
CA ARG A 39 20.29 -55.88 13.73
C ARG A 39 19.91 -54.85 14.79
N ILE A 40 20.03 -55.17 16.07
CA ILE A 40 19.81 -54.21 17.17
C ILE A 40 20.79 -53.05 17.05
N VAL A 41 22.08 -53.35 16.89
CA VAL A 41 23.11 -52.31 16.74
C VAL A 41 22.86 -51.44 15.51
N GLU A 42 22.48 -52.04 14.38
CA GLU A 42 22.13 -51.30 13.16
C GLU A 42 20.92 -50.38 13.38
N LEU A 43 19.85 -50.88 14.01
CA LEU A 43 18.65 -50.12 14.29
C LEU A 43 18.90 -48.99 15.30
N GLU A 44 19.73 -49.22 16.31
CA GLU A 44 20.15 -48.19 17.26
C GLU A 44 20.94 -47.07 16.56
N GLY A 45 21.83 -47.41 15.63
CA GLY A 45 22.54 -46.43 14.80
C GLY A 45 21.58 -45.61 13.92
N LEU A 46 20.65 -46.28 13.22
CA LEU A 46 19.63 -45.60 12.41
C LEU A 46 18.71 -44.71 13.25
N LEU A 47 18.35 -45.15 14.47
CA LEU A 47 17.54 -44.36 15.38
C LEU A 47 18.29 -43.10 15.81
N ALA A 48 19.56 -43.21 16.19
CA ALA A 48 20.39 -42.07 16.55
C ALA A 48 20.53 -41.07 15.39
N ASP A 49 20.76 -41.56 14.17
CA ASP A 49 20.83 -40.73 12.97
C ASP A 49 19.51 -39.99 12.70
N LYS A 50 18.38 -40.68 12.83
CA LYS A 50 17.05 -40.09 12.63
C LYS A 50 16.68 -39.09 13.72
N GLU A 51 17.07 -39.33 14.96
CA GLU A 51 16.88 -38.37 16.06
C GLU A 51 17.71 -37.10 15.83
N ALA A 52 18.95 -37.23 15.36
CA ALA A 52 19.79 -36.09 14.98
C ALA A 52 19.18 -35.30 13.81
N GLU A 53 18.67 -35.99 12.78
CA GLU A 53 17.99 -35.37 11.64
C GLU A 53 16.73 -34.59 12.08
N ILE A 54 15.88 -35.19 12.93
CA ILE A 54 14.68 -34.54 13.47
C ILE A 54 15.05 -33.31 14.32
N ALA A 55 16.09 -33.41 15.14
CA ALA A 55 16.56 -32.29 15.95
C ALA A 55 17.05 -31.12 15.07
N ALA A 56 17.81 -31.42 14.01
CA ALA A 56 18.27 -30.43 13.05
C ALA A 56 17.10 -29.76 12.30
N LEU A 57 16.13 -30.54 11.82
CA LEU A 57 14.94 -30.03 11.12
C LEU A 57 14.08 -29.14 12.03
N ARG A 58 13.88 -29.54 13.30
CA ARG A 58 13.15 -28.73 14.28
C ARG A 58 13.86 -27.42 14.58
N GLY A 59 15.19 -27.43 14.71
CA GLY A 59 15.99 -26.22 14.91
C GLY A 59 15.95 -25.28 13.69
N ALA A 60 16.01 -25.84 12.49
CA ALA A 60 15.89 -25.07 11.26
C ALA A 60 14.49 -24.44 11.12
N SER A 61 13.42 -25.20 11.39
CA SER A 61 12.04 -24.70 11.36
C SER A 61 11.83 -23.59 12.39
N SER A 62 12.25 -23.81 13.64
CA SER A 62 12.08 -22.79 14.69
C SER A 62 12.87 -21.51 14.40
N GLY A 63 14.07 -21.65 13.82
CA GLY A 63 14.86 -20.50 13.36
C GLY A 63 14.19 -19.74 12.19
N ALA A 64 13.61 -20.47 11.24
CA ALA A 64 12.87 -19.87 10.13
C ALA A 64 11.60 -19.15 10.61
N ASP A 65 10.85 -19.76 11.53
CA ASP A 65 9.65 -19.17 12.13
C ASP A 65 9.98 -17.90 12.92
N ALA A 66 11.07 -17.93 13.71
CA ALA A 66 11.55 -16.75 14.44
C ALA A 66 11.99 -15.62 13.49
N ASN A 67 12.67 -15.96 12.39
CA ASN A 67 13.07 -14.98 11.38
C ASN A 67 11.85 -14.37 10.68
N LEU A 68 10.88 -15.19 10.30
CA LEU A 68 9.65 -14.74 9.67
C LEU A 68 8.84 -13.82 10.61
N ALA A 69 8.70 -14.20 11.88
CA ALA A 69 8.03 -13.40 12.89
C ALA A 69 8.72 -12.03 13.08
N ALA A 70 10.05 -11.99 13.12
CA ALA A 70 10.80 -10.73 13.22
C ALA A 70 10.58 -9.83 12.01
N ARG A 71 10.61 -10.38 10.79
CA ARG A 71 10.39 -9.63 9.54
C ARG A 71 8.96 -9.11 9.42
N LEU A 72 7.97 -9.88 9.89
CA LEU A 72 6.57 -9.43 9.93
C LEU A 72 6.39 -8.26 10.90
N ALA A 73 6.95 -8.35 12.11
CA ALA A 73 6.88 -7.26 13.08
C ALA A 73 7.54 -5.97 12.57
N GLU A 74 8.68 -6.09 11.86
CA GLU A 74 9.35 -4.95 11.23
C GLU A 74 8.48 -4.33 10.10
N ALA A 75 7.93 -5.16 9.22
CA ALA A 75 7.07 -4.71 8.13
C ALA A 75 5.77 -4.06 8.65
N GLU A 76 5.17 -4.59 9.71
CA GLU A 76 3.99 -4.00 10.36
C GLU A 76 4.30 -2.65 10.98
N ALA A 77 5.45 -2.51 11.64
CA ALA A 77 5.90 -1.23 12.20
C ALA A 77 6.16 -0.18 11.10
N GLU A 78 6.78 -0.57 9.99
CA GLU A 78 7.00 0.30 8.83
C GLU A 78 5.67 0.72 8.19
N ALA A 79 4.76 -0.24 7.96
CA ALA A 79 3.44 0.04 7.40
C ALA A 79 2.64 0.99 8.29
N GLN A 80 2.74 0.87 9.61
CA GLN A 80 2.10 1.77 10.56
C GLN A 80 2.68 3.19 10.47
N ARG A 81 4.00 3.34 10.41
CA ARG A 81 4.67 4.65 10.24
C ARG A 81 4.26 5.34 8.94
N LEU A 82 4.28 4.62 7.83
CA LEU A 82 3.89 5.17 6.52
C LEU A 82 2.41 5.59 6.51
N ARG A 83 1.53 4.82 7.16
CA ARG A 83 0.11 5.21 7.30
C ARG A 83 -0.06 6.48 8.11
N GLU A 84 0.69 6.65 9.19
CA GLU A 84 0.65 7.86 10.02
C GLU A 84 1.16 9.09 9.25
N GLU A 85 2.25 8.93 8.49
CA GLU A 85 2.79 9.98 7.62
C GLU A 85 1.80 10.36 6.52
N LEU A 86 1.21 9.38 5.83
CA LEU A 86 0.17 9.63 4.83
C LEU A 86 -1.05 10.30 5.45
N ARG A 87 -1.44 9.93 6.67
CA ARG A 87 -2.55 10.56 7.38
C ARG A 87 -2.22 12.02 7.73
N ALA A 88 -1.00 12.33 8.13
CA ALA A 88 -0.58 13.69 8.43
C ALA A 88 -0.58 14.56 7.16
N LEU A 89 -0.11 14.03 6.03
CA LEU A 89 -0.17 14.70 4.72
C LEU A 89 -1.61 14.88 4.23
N ALA A 90 -2.46 13.87 4.41
CA ALA A 90 -3.86 13.90 3.97
C ALA A 90 -4.77 14.71 4.90
N ALA A 91 -4.35 15.00 6.13
CA ALA A 91 -5.17 15.71 7.11
C ALA A 91 -5.60 17.10 6.61
N GLY A 92 -4.82 17.72 5.72
CA GLY A 92 -5.11 19.04 5.18
C GLY A 92 -5.38 20.10 6.26
N PRO A 93 -5.66 21.34 5.86
CA PRO A 93 -6.47 22.21 6.70
C PRO A 93 -7.91 21.69 6.61
N GLY A 94 -8.51 21.27 7.71
CA GLY A 94 -9.82 20.59 7.72
C GLY A 94 -10.97 21.36 7.06
N ASP A 95 -12.02 21.69 7.82
CA ASP A 95 -13.06 22.57 7.31
C ASP A 95 -12.66 24.04 7.41
N LEU A 96 -13.27 24.88 6.56
CA LEU A 96 -13.10 26.32 6.66
C LEU A 96 -13.56 26.77 8.06
N THR A 97 -12.77 27.61 8.72
CA THR A 97 -13.16 28.16 10.02
C THR A 97 -14.45 28.99 9.88
N PRO A 98 -15.32 29.06 10.92
CA PRO A 98 -16.51 29.90 10.88
C PRO A 98 -16.20 31.37 10.53
N GLU A 99 -15.05 31.87 10.96
CA GLU A 99 -14.55 33.21 10.68
C GLU A 99 -14.27 33.40 9.18
N LEU A 100 -13.61 32.42 8.55
CA LEU A 100 -13.31 32.44 7.12
C LEU A 100 -14.58 32.28 6.28
N VAL A 101 -15.48 31.38 6.65
CA VAL A 101 -16.81 31.21 6.04
C VAL A 101 -17.55 32.56 6.07
N SER A 102 -17.58 33.21 7.23
CA SER A 102 -18.25 34.50 7.39
C SER A 102 -17.58 35.60 6.57
N ALA A 103 -16.25 35.59 6.46
CA ALA A 103 -15.50 36.56 5.67
C ALA A 103 -15.77 36.40 4.16
N LEU A 104 -15.78 35.16 3.65
CA LEU A 104 -16.10 34.85 2.26
C LEU A 104 -17.56 35.18 1.93
N GLN A 105 -18.50 34.86 2.83
CA GLN A 105 -19.90 35.22 2.66
C GLN A 105 -20.09 36.74 2.58
N ARG A 106 -19.54 37.49 3.54
CA ARG A 106 -19.61 38.97 3.53
C ARG A 106 -18.98 39.57 2.27
N LEU A 107 -17.95 38.94 1.73
CA LEU A 107 -17.33 39.39 0.49
C LEU A 107 -18.27 39.16 -0.71
N ALA A 108 -18.86 37.98 -0.83
CA ALA A 108 -19.83 37.68 -1.88
C ALA A 108 -21.03 38.64 -1.84
N ASP A 109 -21.54 38.92 -0.63
CA ASP A 109 -22.68 39.83 -0.42
C ASP A 109 -22.37 41.29 -0.85
N GLN A 110 -21.09 41.70 -0.87
CA GLN A 110 -20.67 43.03 -1.36
C GLN A 110 -20.68 43.16 -2.87
N TYR A 111 -20.64 42.05 -3.61
CA TYR A 111 -20.57 42.02 -5.07
C TYR A 111 -21.71 41.19 -5.67
N PRO A 112 -22.98 41.54 -5.37
CA PRO A 112 -24.13 40.77 -5.82
C PRO A 112 -24.16 40.70 -7.34
N GLY A 113 -24.40 39.50 -7.86
CA GLY A 113 -24.43 39.23 -9.30
C GLY A 113 -23.06 39.00 -9.94
N LEU A 114 -21.94 39.41 -9.34
CA LEU A 114 -20.60 39.05 -9.84
C LEU A 114 -20.04 37.83 -9.13
N MET A 115 -20.22 37.74 -7.81
CA MET A 115 -19.61 36.73 -6.96
C MET A 115 -20.66 36.08 -6.06
N THR A 116 -20.60 34.75 -5.92
CA THR A 116 -21.36 34.02 -4.90
C THR A 116 -20.42 33.08 -4.14
N PHE A 117 -20.77 32.79 -2.88
CA PHE A 117 -20.05 31.83 -2.05
C PHE A 117 -20.92 30.60 -1.81
N ASP A 118 -20.36 29.42 -2.07
CA ASP A 118 -20.96 28.12 -1.80
C ASP A 118 -20.18 27.46 -0.63
N PRO A 119 -20.75 27.42 0.58
CA PRO A 119 -20.08 26.88 1.76
C PRO A 119 -19.89 25.36 1.68
N ASP A 120 -20.82 24.64 1.03
CA ASP A 120 -20.75 23.18 0.89
C ASP A 120 -19.60 22.78 -0.04
N ARG A 121 -19.40 23.56 -1.11
CA ARG A 121 -18.29 23.37 -2.06
C ARG A 121 -17.02 24.12 -1.68
N LYS A 122 -17.05 24.92 -0.61
CA LYS A 122 -15.94 25.82 -0.21
C LYS A 122 -15.46 26.70 -1.37
N ALA A 123 -16.39 27.16 -2.21
CA ALA A 123 -16.09 27.71 -3.52
C ALA A 123 -16.66 29.12 -3.69
N ILE A 124 -15.86 30.00 -4.31
CA ILE A 124 -16.32 31.28 -4.83
C ILE A 124 -16.62 31.11 -6.31
N GLN A 125 -17.85 31.38 -6.71
CA GLN A 125 -18.28 31.33 -8.11
C GLN A 125 -18.32 32.75 -8.66
N LEU A 126 -17.75 32.94 -9.84
CA LEU A 126 -17.73 34.22 -10.54
C LEU A 126 -18.62 34.14 -11.77
N GLN A 127 -19.44 35.16 -12.00
CA GLN A 127 -20.21 35.25 -13.22
C GLN A 127 -19.31 35.61 -14.41
N SER A 128 -19.28 34.72 -15.40
CA SER A 128 -18.37 34.80 -16.55
C SER A 128 -18.51 36.14 -17.30
N ASP A 129 -19.74 36.56 -17.62
CA ASP A 129 -20.01 37.76 -18.42
C ASP A 129 -19.63 39.07 -17.73
N LEU A 130 -19.59 39.07 -16.39
CA LEU A 130 -19.13 40.21 -15.60
C LEU A 130 -17.63 40.17 -15.35
N THR A 131 -17.01 38.99 -15.49
CA THR A 131 -15.57 38.80 -15.28
C THR A 131 -14.76 39.00 -16.55
N PHE A 132 -15.29 38.57 -17.70
CA PHE A 132 -14.62 38.59 -19.00
C PHE A 132 -15.56 39.08 -20.10
N ASP A 133 -14.98 39.69 -21.13
CA ASP A 133 -15.72 39.89 -22.38
C ASP A 133 -15.79 38.56 -23.16
N LEU A 134 -16.76 38.45 -24.07
CA LEU A 134 -16.95 37.27 -24.91
C LEU A 134 -15.66 36.93 -25.67
N GLY A 135 -15.17 35.70 -25.54
CA GLY A 135 -13.92 35.24 -26.14
C GLY A 135 -12.64 35.90 -25.60
N SER A 136 -12.74 36.76 -24.58
CA SER A 136 -11.59 37.40 -23.94
C SER A 136 -11.12 36.61 -22.72
N THR A 137 -9.81 36.65 -22.47
CA THR A 137 -9.18 36.19 -21.22
C THR A 137 -8.79 37.35 -20.33
N LYS A 138 -9.00 38.60 -20.76
CA LYS A 138 -8.68 39.77 -19.95
C LYS A 138 -9.79 39.98 -18.91
N VAL A 139 -9.42 39.94 -17.64
CA VAL A 139 -10.32 40.25 -16.53
C VAL A 139 -10.75 41.73 -16.62
N LYS A 140 -12.05 41.99 -16.53
CA LYS A 140 -12.61 43.37 -16.52
C LYS A 140 -12.18 44.12 -15.27
N ALA A 141 -12.12 45.45 -15.35
CA ALA A 141 -11.67 46.29 -14.22
C ALA A 141 -12.50 46.06 -12.95
N GLY A 142 -13.83 46.05 -13.05
CA GLY A 142 -14.71 45.81 -11.88
C GLY A 142 -14.49 44.43 -11.24
N ALA A 143 -14.27 43.40 -12.05
CA ALA A 143 -13.94 42.07 -11.53
C ALA A 143 -12.53 41.99 -10.94
N ALA A 144 -11.57 42.76 -11.46
CA ALA A 144 -10.25 42.84 -10.88
C ALA A 144 -10.28 43.48 -9.47
N GLU A 145 -11.16 44.46 -9.25
CA GLU A 145 -11.35 45.08 -7.92
C GLU A 145 -11.94 44.09 -6.90
N SER A 146 -12.96 43.32 -7.27
CA SER A 146 -13.53 42.30 -6.38
C SER A 146 -12.53 41.17 -6.10
N LEU A 147 -11.74 40.76 -7.09
CA LEU A 147 -10.66 39.78 -6.92
C LEU A 147 -9.54 40.29 -6.00
N ALA A 148 -9.25 41.59 -5.99
CA ALA A 148 -8.30 42.18 -5.05
C ALA A 148 -8.83 42.09 -3.60
N LYS A 149 -10.14 42.27 -3.39
CA LYS A 149 -10.77 42.04 -2.07
C LYS A 149 -10.75 40.57 -1.68
N LEU A 150 -11.01 39.66 -2.63
CA LEU A 150 -10.86 38.22 -2.40
C LEU A 150 -9.42 37.87 -1.98
N ALA A 151 -8.42 38.41 -2.67
CA ALA A 151 -7.02 38.21 -2.31
C ALA A 151 -6.71 38.66 -0.86
N SER A 152 -7.33 39.74 -0.39
CA SER A 152 -7.18 40.19 1.00
C SER A 152 -7.71 39.16 2.01
N VAL A 153 -8.84 38.50 1.70
CA VAL A 153 -9.38 37.41 2.52
C VAL A 153 -8.49 36.16 2.44
N LEU A 154 -7.98 35.82 1.26
CA LEU A 154 -7.11 34.65 1.05
C LEU A 154 -5.72 34.78 1.71
N ASN A 155 -5.32 36.01 2.07
CA ASN A 155 -4.07 36.32 2.74
C ASN A 155 -4.20 36.36 4.27
N THR A 156 -5.39 36.11 4.84
CA THR A 156 -5.54 36.03 6.31
C THR A 156 -4.89 34.76 6.85
N ALA A 157 -4.59 34.76 8.16
CA ALA A 157 -4.02 33.59 8.84
C ALA A 157 -4.95 32.37 8.77
N ASP A 158 -6.27 32.57 8.80
CA ASP A 158 -7.26 31.50 8.71
C ASP A 158 -7.31 30.87 7.32
N ALA A 159 -7.06 31.66 6.27
CA ALA A 159 -7.03 31.18 4.89
C ALA A 159 -5.67 30.58 4.51
N ALA A 160 -4.57 31.02 5.14
CA ALA A 160 -3.19 30.66 4.77
C ALA A 160 -2.91 29.15 4.64
N PRO A 161 -3.49 28.26 5.49
CA PRO A 161 -3.30 26.82 5.37
C PRO A 161 -3.88 26.20 4.10
N PHE A 162 -4.88 26.84 3.48
CA PHE A 162 -5.61 26.29 2.33
C PHE A 162 -4.92 26.58 1.00
N GLU A 163 -5.00 25.63 0.07
CA GLU A 163 -4.68 25.86 -1.34
C GLU A 163 -5.86 26.49 -2.08
N VAL A 164 -5.55 27.32 -3.08
CA VAL A 164 -6.52 28.04 -3.90
C VAL A 164 -6.48 27.46 -5.30
N LYS A 165 -7.52 26.71 -5.66
CA LYS A 165 -7.69 26.18 -7.01
C LYS A 165 -8.59 27.10 -7.81
N VAL A 166 -8.05 27.69 -8.87
CA VAL A 166 -8.83 28.53 -9.80
C VAL A 166 -9.31 27.67 -10.95
N VAL A 167 -10.62 27.52 -11.06
CA VAL A 167 -11.25 26.66 -12.06
C VAL A 167 -11.90 27.53 -13.14
N GLY A 168 -11.54 27.30 -14.40
CA GLY A 168 -12.16 27.93 -15.55
C GLY A 168 -13.17 27.01 -16.21
N HIS A 169 -14.36 27.52 -16.45
CA HIS A 169 -15.36 26.94 -17.34
C HIS A 169 -15.66 27.92 -18.48
N THR A 170 -16.14 27.41 -19.59
CA THR A 170 -16.71 28.17 -20.71
C THR A 170 -18.15 27.74 -20.95
N ASP A 171 -18.90 28.57 -21.65
CA ASP A 171 -20.14 28.13 -22.29
C ASP A 171 -19.80 27.21 -23.48
N ASN A 172 -20.84 26.62 -24.07
CA ASN A 172 -20.76 25.75 -25.24
C ASN A 172 -20.67 26.52 -26.57
N VAL A 173 -20.46 27.84 -26.52
CA VAL A 173 -20.31 28.68 -27.70
C VAL A 173 -18.89 28.48 -28.25
N PRO A 174 -18.72 28.02 -29.51
CA PRO A 174 -17.39 27.79 -30.04
C PRO A 174 -16.56 29.08 -30.11
N VAL A 175 -15.24 28.95 -29.92
CA VAL A 175 -14.29 30.04 -30.17
C VAL A 175 -14.26 30.35 -31.67
N THR A 176 -15.06 31.33 -32.11
CA THR A 176 -15.26 31.67 -33.53
C THR A 176 -14.35 32.78 -34.04
N ASN A 177 -13.82 33.63 -33.16
CA ASN A 177 -12.90 34.71 -33.56
C ASN A 177 -11.55 34.11 -34.03
N PRO A 178 -11.11 34.36 -35.29
CA PRO A 178 -9.87 33.79 -35.82
C PRO A 178 -8.63 34.03 -34.96
N ALA A 179 -8.50 35.22 -34.36
CA ALA A 179 -7.38 35.56 -33.48
C ALA A 179 -7.39 34.75 -32.18
N ASN A 180 -8.59 34.44 -31.66
CA ASN A 180 -8.74 33.63 -30.45
C ASN A 180 -8.60 32.14 -30.75
N LYS A 181 -9.06 31.68 -31.92
CA LYS A 181 -8.90 30.29 -32.36
C LYS A 181 -7.43 29.92 -32.56
N GLN A 182 -6.62 30.85 -33.09
CA GLN A 182 -5.17 30.64 -33.18
C GLN A 182 -4.47 30.63 -31.81
N LYS A 183 -5.05 31.30 -30.80
CA LYS A 183 -4.43 31.48 -29.48
C LYS A 183 -4.82 30.40 -28.47
N PHE A 184 -6.05 29.91 -28.53
CA PHE A 184 -6.62 28.99 -27.54
C PHE A 184 -6.98 27.63 -28.11
N GLU A 185 -7.03 27.49 -29.44
CA GLU A 185 -7.47 26.31 -30.19
C GLU A 185 -8.95 25.96 -29.98
N ASP A 186 -9.39 25.81 -28.73
CA ASP A 186 -10.73 25.40 -28.32
C ASP A 186 -11.16 26.03 -26.96
N ASN A 187 -12.28 25.53 -26.43
CA ASN A 187 -12.84 25.93 -25.14
C ASN A 187 -12.01 25.46 -23.93
N TRP A 188 -11.29 24.34 -24.05
CA TRP A 188 -10.35 23.89 -23.01
C TRP A 188 -9.24 24.91 -22.82
N GLY A 189 -8.59 25.33 -23.90
CA GLY A 189 -7.58 26.37 -23.88
C GLY A 189 -8.12 27.69 -23.32
N LEU A 190 -9.27 28.15 -23.82
CA LEU A 190 -9.88 29.40 -23.35
C LEU A 190 -10.15 29.38 -21.83
N SER A 191 -10.71 28.28 -21.32
CA SER A 191 -11.01 28.10 -19.90
C SER A 191 -9.75 28.15 -19.03
N ALA A 192 -8.68 27.45 -19.43
CA ALA A 192 -7.41 27.43 -18.72
C ALA A 192 -6.73 28.80 -18.70
N PHE A 193 -6.78 29.55 -19.82
CA PHE A 193 -6.23 30.90 -19.87
C PHE A 193 -7.04 31.90 -19.04
N ARG A 194 -8.37 31.79 -18.98
CA ARG A 194 -9.21 32.59 -18.08
C ARG A 194 -8.85 32.32 -16.61
N ALA A 195 -8.72 31.06 -16.22
CA ALA A 195 -8.27 30.67 -14.88
C ALA A 195 -6.88 31.25 -14.57
N LYS A 196 -5.93 31.16 -15.51
CA LYS A 196 -4.61 31.81 -15.39
C LYS A 196 -4.73 33.31 -15.18
N SER A 197 -5.59 34.00 -15.92
CA SER A 197 -5.76 35.45 -15.79
C SER A 197 -6.32 35.86 -14.42
N VAL A 198 -7.23 35.09 -13.84
CA VAL A 198 -7.68 35.29 -12.44
C VAL A 198 -6.54 35.03 -11.47
N MET A 199 -5.79 33.94 -11.62
CA MET A 199 -4.62 33.63 -10.80
C MET A 199 -3.59 34.77 -10.83
N GLU A 200 -3.33 35.38 -11.99
CA GLU A 200 -2.43 36.53 -12.10
C GLU A 200 -2.93 37.76 -11.34
N VAL A 201 -4.24 38.01 -11.32
CA VAL A 201 -4.82 39.09 -10.51
C VAL A 201 -4.61 38.79 -9.03
N LEU A 202 -4.89 37.58 -8.57
CA LEU A 202 -4.68 37.17 -7.17
C LEU A 202 -3.20 37.25 -6.77
N ARG A 203 -2.29 36.78 -7.63
CA ARG A 203 -0.83 36.84 -7.44
C ARG A 203 -0.33 38.27 -7.30
N ARG A 204 -0.81 39.19 -8.15
CA ARG A 204 -0.47 40.63 -8.07
C ARG A 204 -0.96 41.29 -6.78
N ASN A 205 -2.00 40.71 -6.16
CA ASN A 205 -2.52 41.15 -4.87
C ASN A 205 -1.98 40.32 -3.68
N GLY A 206 -0.86 39.61 -3.88
CA GLY A 206 -0.08 39.02 -2.78
C GLY A 206 -0.43 37.59 -2.40
N VAL A 207 -1.37 36.93 -3.10
CA VAL A 207 -1.62 35.50 -2.86
C VAL A 207 -0.41 34.70 -3.33
N GLY A 208 0.13 33.85 -2.44
CA GLY A 208 1.35 33.08 -2.70
C GLY A 208 1.19 32.14 -3.88
N GLU A 209 2.11 32.20 -4.85
CA GLU A 209 2.05 31.40 -6.09
C GLU A 209 2.03 29.90 -5.82
N ARG A 210 2.81 29.43 -4.82
CA ARG A 210 2.84 28.02 -4.42
C ARG A 210 1.53 27.51 -3.80
N ARG A 211 0.62 28.41 -3.40
CA ARG A 211 -0.71 28.06 -2.89
C ARG A 211 -1.75 27.98 -3.99
N MET A 212 -1.41 28.39 -5.22
CA MET A 212 -2.38 28.48 -6.31
C MET A 212 -2.13 27.42 -7.37
N SER A 213 -3.22 26.87 -7.88
CA SER A 213 -3.22 26.03 -9.08
C SER A 213 -4.37 26.46 -9.99
N ILE A 214 -4.23 26.17 -11.29
CA ILE A 214 -5.28 26.43 -12.28
C ILE A 214 -5.74 25.13 -12.92
N VAL A 215 -7.02 25.05 -13.23
CA VAL A 215 -7.62 23.97 -14.03
C VAL A 215 -8.58 24.60 -15.03
N GLY A 216 -8.56 24.13 -16.28
CA GLY A 216 -9.57 24.47 -17.28
C GLY A 216 -10.38 23.23 -17.62
N TYR A 217 -11.70 23.30 -17.50
CA TYR A 217 -12.61 22.20 -17.87
C TYR A 217 -13.31 22.41 -19.23
N GLY A 218 -13.09 23.55 -19.88
CA GLY A 218 -13.84 23.90 -21.08
C GLY A 218 -15.33 24.01 -20.79
N GLU A 219 -16.15 23.36 -21.62
CA GLU A 219 -17.61 23.37 -21.53
C GLU A 219 -18.22 22.31 -20.60
N HIS A 220 -17.38 21.62 -19.81
CA HIS A 220 -17.76 20.52 -18.92
C HIS A 220 -17.61 20.85 -17.44
#